data_AF-A0A2M8P6U0-F1
#
_entry.id   AF-A0A2M8P6U0-F1
#
_cell.length_a   1.000
_cell.length_b   1.000
_cell.length_c   1.000
_cell.angle_alpha   90.00
_cell.angle_beta   90.00
_cell.angle_gamma   90.00
#
_symmetry.space_group_name_H-M   'P 1'
#
loop_
_entity.id
_entity.type
_entity.pdbx_description
1 polymer ?
#
loop_
_entity_poly.entity_id
_entity_poly.type
_entity_poly.pdbx_seq_one_letter_code
_entity_poly.pdbx_strand_id
1 'polypeptide(L)'
;RDETPYIMRALRSGANGYILKTATEQEVVNAVKDVYAGSTVLGQGVAERIVEGLRGMNQGDPLTEAEHAVLRCIAAGIEENDQIAQRLGIEESSVPRL
;
A
#
# COMPACT_ATOMS: atom_id res chain seq x y z
N ARG A 1 -6.76 -11.55 16.24
CA ARG A 1 -7.25 -11.31 14.85
C ARG A 1 -6.30 -10.29 14.26
N ASP A 2 -5.83 -10.46 13.02
CA ASP A 2 -4.97 -9.47 12.40
C ASP A 2 -5.79 -8.21 12.06
N GLU A 3 -5.53 -7.11 12.78
CA GLU A 3 -6.20 -5.83 12.63
C GLU A 3 -5.41 -4.86 11.73
N THR A 4 -4.22 -5.27 11.28
CA THR A 4 -3.31 -4.46 10.46
C THR A 4 -3.96 -3.92 9.18
N PRO A 5 -4.75 -4.71 8.42
CA PRO A 5 -5.43 -4.19 7.23
C PRO A 5 -6.43 -3.06 7.55
N TYR A 6 -7.09 -3.12 8.70
CA TYR A 6 -8.06 -2.12 9.15
C TYR A 6 -7.36 -0.85 9.62
N ILE A 7 -6.27 -0.98 10.37
CA ILE A 7 -5.42 0.13 10.80
C ILE A 7 -4.91 0.88 9.57
N MET A 8 -4.30 0.16 8.63
CA MET A 8 -3.74 0.74 7.41
C MET A 8 -4.80 1.40 6.53
N ARG A 9 -6.00 0.79 6.43
CA ARG A 9 -7.12 1.40 5.71
C ARG A 9 -7.60 2.69 6.38
N ALA A 10 -7.75 2.71 7.70
CA ALA A 10 -8.17 3.90 8.44
C ALA A 10 -7.19 5.06 8.24
N LEU A 11 -5.88 4.79 8.40
CA LEU A 11 -4.84 5.80 8.21
C LEU A 11 -4.79 6.35 6.78
N ARG A 12 -4.91 5.46 5.77
CA ARG A 12 -4.97 5.89 4.35
C ARG A 12 -6.20 6.74 4.03
N SER A 13 -7.31 6.52 4.73
CA SER A 13 -8.51 7.36 4.61
C SER A 13 -8.40 8.70 5.32
N GLY A 14 -7.25 9.01 5.94
CA GLY A 14 -7.01 10.27 6.64
C GLY A 14 -7.34 10.25 8.13
N ALA A 15 -7.46 9.07 8.76
CA ALA A 15 -7.62 9.02 10.20
C ALA A 15 -6.39 9.59 10.91
N ASN A 16 -6.62 10.55 11.82
CA ASN A 16 -5.57 11.13 12.68
C ASN A 16 -5.10 10.19 13.80
N GLY A 17 -5.69 9.02 13.97
CA GLY A 17 -5.31 8.07 15.02
C GLY A 17 -6.08 6.76 14.97
N TYR A 18 -5.65 5.79 15.76
CA TYR A 18 -6.30 4.49 15.89
C TYR A 18 -6.09 3.91 17.30
N ILE A 19 -7.16 3.43 17.92
CA ILE A 19 -7.15 2.82 19.25
C ILE A 19 -7.75 1.42 19.17
N LEU A 20 -7.18 0.47 19.93
CA LEU A 20 -7.69 -0.90 19.98
C LEU A 20 -8.85 -1.00 20.95
N LYS A 21 -9.69 -2.03 20.76
CA LYS A 21 -10.83 -2.33 21.65
C LYS A 21 -10.42 -2.69 23.08
N THR A 22 -9.14 -2.95 23.31
CA THR A 22 -8.56 -3.20 24.64
C THR A 22 -8.28 -1.91 25.42
N ALA A 23 -8.42 -0.74 24.79
CA ALA A 23 -8.26 0.54 25.46
C ALA A 23 -9.36 0.75 26.51
N THR A 24 -8.97 1.33 27.62
CA THR A 24 -9.85 1.77 28.70
C THR A 24 -10.70 2.96 28.27
N GLU A 25 -11.82 3.19 28.96
CA GLU A 25 -12.69 4.34 28.71
C GLU A 25 -11.92 5.68 28.80
N GLN A 26 -11.01 5.77 29.77
CA GLN A 26 -10.20 6.97 29.98
C GLN A 26 -9.24 7.22 28.81
N GLU A 27 -8.63 6.17 28.26
CA GLU A 27 -7.77 6.27 27.08
C GLU A 27 -8.53 6.75 25.85
N VAL A 28 -9.78 6.27 25.66
CA VAL A 28 -10.63 6.73 24.56
C VAL A 28 -10.96 8.22 24.71
N VAL A 29 -11.34 8.66 25.91
CA VAL A 29 -11.65 10.08 26.16
C VAL A 29 -10.41 10.96 25.93
N ASN A 30 -9.25 10.53 26.39
CA ASN A 30 -8.00 11.27 26.19
C ASN A 30 -7.63 11.32 24.71
N ALA A 31 -7.76 10.20 23.99
CA ALA A 31 -7.48 10.14 22.56
C ALA A 31 -8.30 11.13 21.73
N VAL A 32 -9.60 11.29 22.06
CA VAL A 32 -10.46 12.27 21.38
C VAL A 32 -9.96 13.70 21.61
N LYS A 33 -9.55 14.03 22.85
CA LYS A 33 -9.03 15.35 23.19
C LYS A 33 -7.70 15.64 22.49
N ASP A 34 -6.83 14.65 22.43
CA ASP A 34 -5.52 14.77 21.77
C ASP A 34 -5.68 14.98 20.26
N VAL A 35 -6.57 14.23 19.61
CA VAL A 35 -6.89 14.42 18.18
C VAL A 35 -7.47 15.80 17.93
N TYR A 36 -8.35 16.29 18.81
CA TYR A 36 -8.89 17.66 18.72
C TYR A 36 -7.79 18.72 18.85
N ALA A 37 -6.74 18.47 19.64
CA ALA A 37 -5.57 19.34 19.75
C ALA A 37 -4.61 19.25 18.55
N GLY A 38 -4.90 18.41 17.55
CA GLY A 38 -4.07 18.19 16.36
C GLY A 38 -2.99 17.12 16.55
N SER A 39 -3.03 16.37 17.65
CA SER A 39 -2.08 15.27 17.91
C SER A 39 -2.54 13.97 17.25
N THR A 40 -1.56 13.16 16.85
CA THR A 40 -1.82 11.80 16.36
C THR A 40 -1.83 10.82 17.53
N VAL A 41 -2.89 10.01 17.65
CA VAL A 41 -3.03 9.03 18.75
C VAL A 41 -2.93 7.61 18.22
N LEU A 42 -1.97 6.85 18.74
CA LEU A 42 -1.77 5.45 18.41
C LEU A 42 -1.91 4.63 19.69
N GLY A 43 -2.90 3.73 19.72
CA GLY A 43 -3.07 2.78 20.80
C GLY A 43 -1.88 1.82 20.93
N GLN A 44 -1.80 1.15 22.07
CA GLN A 44 -0.72 0.20 22.35
C GLN A 44 -0.60 -0.87 21.25
N GLY A 45 0.62 -1.08 20.73
CA GLY A 45 0.88 -2.06 19.67
C GLY A 45 0.29 -1.72 18.29
N VAL A 46 -0.31 -0.53 18.12
CA VAL A 46 -0.74 -0.05 16.79
C VAL A 46 0.47 0.42 15.98
N ALA A 47 1.43 1.09 16.62
CA ALA A 47 2.65 1.57 15.96
C ALA A 47 3.46 0.43 15.31
N GLU A 48 3.63 -0.69 16.02
CA GLU A 48 4.32 -1.88 15.49
C GLU A 48 3.62 -2.44 14.25
N ARG A 49 2.29 -2.53 14.29
CA ARG A 49 1.47 -2.99 13.16
C ARG A 49 1.53 -2.05 11.96
N ILE A 50 1.61 -0.74 12.20
CA ILE A 50 1.82 0.23 11.12
C ILE A 50 3.19 0.00 10.48
N VAL A 51 4.24 -0.16 11.28
CA VAL A 51 5.60 -0.42 10.77
C VAL A 51 5.63 -1.71 9.97
N GLU A 52 4.98 -2.77 10.45
CA GLU A 52 4.85 -4.05 9.73
C GLU A 52 4.07 -3.89 8.41
N GLY A 53 2.93 -3.20 8.44
CA GLY A 53 2.13 -2.89 7.25
C GLY A 53 2.90 -2.07 6.21
N LEU A 54 3.71 -1.11 6.65
CA LEU A 54 4.59 -0.31 5.77
C LEU A 54 5.72 -1.16 5.17
N ARG A 55 6.31 -2.08 5.93
CA ARG A 55 7.34 -3.01 5.43
C ARG A 55 6.78 -3.92 4.33
N GLY A 56 5.52 -4.33 4.44
CA GLY A 56 4.82 -5.10 3.40
C GLY A 56 4.44 -4.29 2.15
N MET A 57 4.35 -2.96 2.24
CA MET A 57 3.96 -2.11 1.09
C MET A 57 5.06 -1.96 0.03
N ASN A 58 6.33 -2.14 0.39
CA ASN A 58 7.45 -2.11 -0.57
C ASN A 58 7.67 -3.45 -1.30
N GLN A 59 6.80 -4.43 -1.07
CA GLN A 59 6.86 -5.75 -1.71
C GLN A 59 5.72 -5.86 -2.73
N GLY A 60 5.58 -4.87 -3.63
CA GLY A 60 5.01 -5.22 -4.93
C GLY A 60 5.90 -6.31 -5.51
N ASP A 61 5.31 -7.41 -5.98
CA ASP A 61 6.10 -8.48 -6.60
C ASP A 61 7.02 -7.83 -7.63
N PRO A 62 8.35 -8.02 -7.53
CA PRO A 62 9.26 -7.38 -8.44
C PRO A 62 8.89 -7.84 -9.84
N LEU A 63 8.64 -6.88 -10.74
CA LEU A 63 8.31 -7.19 -12.12
C LEU A 63 9.37 -8.14 -12.67
N THR A 64 8.91 -9.18 -13.34
CA THR A 64 9.79 -10.07 -14.10
C THR A 64 10.55 -9.27 -15.15
N GLU A 65 11.63 -9.84 -15.67
CA GLU A 65 12.42 -9.18 -16.71
C GLU A 65 11.56 -8.82 -17.94
N ALA A 66 10.60 -9.69 -18.27
CA ALA A 66 9.63 -9.49 -19.35
C ALA A 66 8.66 -8.33 -19.04
N GLU A 67 8.07 -8.29 -17.85
CA GLU A 67 7.18 -7.21 -17.42
C GLU A 67 7.89 -5.86 -17.38
N HIS A 68 9.14 -5.82 -16.91
CA HIS A 68 9.97 -4.62 -16.99
C HIS A 68 10.23 -4.17 -18.43
N ALA A 69 10.43 -5.10 -19.35
CA ALA A 69 10.66 -4.80 -20.76
C ALA A 69 9.41 -4.20 -21.43
N VAL A 70 8.23 -4.74 -21.12
CA VAL A 70 6.94 -4.18 -21.54
C VAL A 70 6.73 -2.79 -20.94
N LEU A 71 6.97 -2.63 -19.63
CA LEU A 71 6.80 -1.35 -18.94
C LEU A 71 7.68 -0.24 -19.56
N ARG A 72 8.93 -0.56 -19.94
CA ARG A 72 9.81 0.37 -20.66
C ARG A 72 9.26 0.77 -22.02
N CYS A 73 8.60 -0.14 -22.74
CA CYS A 73 7.97 0.17 -24.03
C CYS A 73 6.76 1.10 -23.85
N ILE A 74 5.92 0.83 -22.85
CA ILE A 74 4.77 1.69 -22.50
C ILE A 74 5.26 3.08 -22.07
N ALA A 75 6.29 3.15 -21.22
CA ALA A 75 6.88 4.42 -20.79
C ALA A 75 7.52 5.21 -21.93
N ALA A 76 7.92 4.54 -23.02
CA ALA A 76 8.41 5.16 -24.25
C ALA A 76 7.28 5.60 -25.20
N GLY A 77 6.01 5.41 -24.82
CA GLY A 77 4.83 5.82 -25.59
C GLY A 77 4.31 4.78 -26.58
N ILE A 78 4.71 3.51 -26.45
CA ILE A 78 4.21 2.41 -27.30
C ILE A 78 2.97 1.82 -26.62
N GLU A 79 1.81 1.98 -27.24
CA GLU A 79 0.52 1.54 -26.69
C GLU A 79 0.01 0.21 -27.26
N GLU A 80 0.50 -0.18 -28.45
CA GLU A 80 0.05 -1.39 -29.15
C GLU A 80 0.91 -2.61 -28.81
N ASN A 81 0.28 -3.72 -28.38
CA ASN A 81 0.98 -4.96 -28.01
C ASN A 81 1.78 -5.57 -29.17
N ASP A 82 1.29 -5.48 -30.41
CA ASP A 82 2.03 -5.94 -31.60
C ASP A 82 3.36 -5.19 -31.75
N GLN A 83 3.37 -3.88 -31.53
CA GLN A 83 4.59 -3.06 -31.57
C GLN A 83 5.56 -3.41 -30.43
N ILE A 84 5.03 -3.68 -29.22
CA ILE A 84 5.83 -4.14 -28.08
C ILE A 84 6.44 -5.52 -28.38
N ALA A 85 5.65 -6.44 -28.93
CA ALA A 85 6.07 -7.79 -29.29
C ALA A 85 7.19 -7.79 -30.34
N GLN A 86 7.02 -7.00 -31.42
CA GLN A 86 8.04 -6.80 -32.44
C GLN A 86 9.34 -6.24 -31.86
N ARG A 87 9.25 -5.29 -30.92
CA ARG A 87 10.41 -4.65 -30.29
C ARG A 87 11.14 -5.57 -29.30
N LEU A 88 10.41 -6.48 -28.67
CA LEU A 88 10.95 -7.48 -27.73
C LEU A 88 11.33 -8.80 -28.42
N GLY A 89 10.99 -8.99 -29.69
CA GLY A 89 11.27 -10.22 -30.43
C GLY A 89 10.46 -11.43 -29.94
N ILE A 90 9.28 -11.19 -29.38
CA ILE A 90 8.36 -12.21 -28.86
C ILE A 90 7.07 -12.22 -29.67
N GLU A 91 6.25 -13.26 -29.52
CA GLU A 91 4.89 -13.23 -30.05
C GLU A 91 4.00 -12.31 -29.23
N GLU A 92 3.02 -11.66 -29.87
CA GLU A 92 2.04 -10.80 -29.22
C GLU A 92 1.30 -11.52 -28.08
N SER A 93 1.00 -12.81 -28.28
CA SER A 93 0.37 -13.70 -27.29
C SER A 93 1.21 -13.87 -26.01
N SER A 94 2.51 -13.62 -26.10
CA SER A 94 3.49 -13.79 -25.03
C SER A 94 3.82 -12.48 -24.30
N VAL A 95 3.22 -11.35 -24.70
CA VAL A 95 3.40 -10.06 -24.01
C VAL A 95 2.74 -10.12 -22.64
N PRO A 96 3.48 -9.93 -21.52
CA PRO A 96 2.89 -9.84 -20.20
C PRO A 96 1.81 -8.76 -20.11
N ARG A 97 0.68 -9.09 -19.48
CA ARG A 97 -0.34 -8.09 -19.13
C ARG A 97 0.07 -7.39 -17.83
N LEU A 98 0.43 -6.12 -17.95
CA LEU A 98 0.68 -5.20 -16.84
C LEU A 98 -0.61 -4.56 -16.32
#